data_AF-A0AAF0CFI3-F1
#
_entry.id   AF-A0AAF0CFI3-F1
#
_cell.length_a   1.000
_cell.length_b   1.000
_cell.length_c   1.000
_cell.angle_alpha   90.00
_cell.angle_beta   90.00
_cell.angle_gamma   90.00
#
_symmetry.space_group_name_H-M   'P 1'
#
loop_
_entity.id
_entity.type
_entity.pdbx_description
1 polymer ?
#
loop_
_entity_poly.entity_id
_entity_poly.type
_entity_poly.pdbx_seq_one_letter_code
_entity_poly.pdbx_strand_id
1 'polypeptide(L)'
;MGLRIFPVIGDALNFGGRRLETIARVAWLPMVLILVANMVAIFGYLSVIAGRLITFEDIPSFLSAQQLVGQHAARGFENNADAMWAITAGNIIVQTLLAASFMAPLIRYAGLGEKPSPGVIRAPFGPDQLRFIVAGIFSFLFVAVLVFGPIAGASYYSLKYIVEALAQTVATFPDPNSLHTIEISTASATLTDQGMAWLYSHALPSVFAAPFAILLWIVVFLHFSPKNRPNASVNSNAFLRALTTLLMTVVFLGGAYLFFRQEILESYQQIAGLSGEAAQNLAGSPVDAILIFGIVAYLLVNYFNLRLYAYPGVAVCRSSLGLGNTLRVTRGWNIIRLWVILALIGMLLIFVQIVVINGLFLGRLLPWMVNMLYNATAVSSRLVNSGVTAEWVLPTFIWVWNITKIIINLVWSFFSFGVTAGLYGRLYRESEAGA
;
A
#
# COMPACT_ATOMS: atom_id res chain seq x y z
N MET A 1 -13.20 -19.53 -19.34
CA MET A 1 -11.77 -19.89 -19.33
C MET A 1 -11.11 -19.40 -18.04
N GLY A 2 -10.03 -20.04 -17.56
CA GLY A 2 -9.32 -19.59 -16.35
C GLY A 2 -8.22 -18.57 -16.69
N LEU A 3 -8.00 -17.60 -15.80
CA LEU A 3 -6.97 -16.56 -15.93
C LEU A 3 -5.59 -17.24 -16.10
N ARG A 4 -4.85 -16.96 -17.17
CA ARG A 4 -3.54 -17.58 -17.41
C ARG A 4 -2.43 -16.67 -16.90
N ILE A 5 -1.62 -17.16 -15.95
CA ILE A 5 -0.63 -16.34 -15.24
C ILE A 5 0.41 -15.72 -16.20
N PHE A 6 1.18 -16.55 -16.91
CA PHE A 6 2.27 -16.05 -17.77
C PHE A 6 1.79 -15.18 -18.95
N PRO A 7 0.70 -15.51 -19.68
CA PRO A 7 0.19 -14.63 -20.72
C PRO A 7 -0.28 -13.27 -20.20
N VAL A 8 -0.91 -13.21 -19.01
CA VAL A 8 -1.35 -11.94 -18.43
C VAL A 8 -0.16 -11.07 -18.03
N ILE A 9 0.85 -11.66 -17.38
CA ILE A 9 2.10 -10.96 -17.03
C ILE A 9 2.82 -10.49 -18.29
N GLY A 10 2.98 -11.38 -19.27
CA GLY A 10 3.65 -11.08 -20.54
C GLY A 10 2.97 -9.96 -21.31
N ASP A 11 1.64 -9.96 -21.39
CA ASP A 11 0.86 -8.89 -22.03
C ASP A 11 1.06 -7.54 -21.31
N ALA A 12 1.04 -7.54 -19.97
CA ALA A 12 1.24 -6.33 -19.17
C ALA A 12 2.66 -5.74 -19.37
N LEU A 13 3.70 -6.58 -19.27
CA LEU A 13 5.09 -6.18 -19.49
C LEU A 13 5.33 -5.72 -20.93
N ASN A 14 4.79 -6.44 -21.91
CA ASN A 14 4.90 -6.08 -23.32
C ASN A 14 4.23 -4.74 -23.62
N PHE A 15 3.09 -4.44 -22.99
CA PHE A 15 2.47 -3.12 -23.13
C PHE A 15 3.38 -2.01 -22.56
N GLY A 16 3.92 -2.19 -21.34
CA GLY A 16 4.84 -1.24 -20.73
C GLY A 16 6.09 -0.96 -21.57
N GLY A 17 6.68 -2.00 -22.18
CA GLY A 17 7.87 -1.87 -23.01
C GLY A 17 7.59 -1.37 -24.44
N ARG A 18 6.72 -2.06 -25.18
CA ARG A 18 6.48 -1.78 -26.61
C ARG A 18 5.78 -0.44 -26.86
N ARG A 19 5.04 0.06 -25.88
CA ARG A 19 4.28 1.32 -25.99
C ARG A 19 4.91 2.48 -25.22
N LEU A 20 6.18 2.36 -24.80
CA LEU A 20 6.85 3.34 -23.94
C LEU A 20 6.80 4.76 -24.50
N GLU A 21 6.97 4.96 -25.81
CA GLU A 21 6.84 6.27 -26.46
C GLU A 21 5.44 6.87 -26.27
N THR A 22 4.39 6.06 -26.45
CA THR A 22 3.00 6.51 -26.27
C THR A 22 2.71 6.78 -24.80
N ILE A 23 3.20 5.93 -23.90
CA ILE A 23 3.06 6.10 -22.46
C ILE A 23 3.75 7.39 -22.01
N ALA A 24 5.00 7.62 -22.43
CA ALA A 24 5.74 8.82 -22.10
C ALA A 24 5.01 10.08 -22.59
N ARG A 25 4.49 10.09 -23.83
CA ARG A 25 3.74 11.24 -24.36
C ARG A 25 2.50 11.59 -23.56
N VAL A 26 1.78 10.59 -23.03
CA VAL A 26 0.55 10.81 -22.28
C VAL A 26 0.84 11.11 -20.80
N ALA A 27 1.86 10.47 -20.22
CA ALA A 27 2.11 10.50 -18.79
C ALA A 27 3.11 11.57 -18.34
N TRP A 28 4.01 12.08 -19.20
CA TRP A 28 5.11 12.92 -18.74
C TRP A 28 4.67 14.17 -17.98
N LEU A 29 3.72 14.94 -18.51
CA LEU A 29 3.27 16.18 -17.88
C LEU A 29 2.54 15.90 -16.56
N PRO A 30 1.52 15.04 -16.52
CA PRO A 30 0.89 14.65 -15.25
C PRO A 30 1.86 14.09 -14.23
N MET A 31 2.84 13.27 -14.65
CA MET A 31 3.85 12.71 -13.75
C MET A 31 4.76 13.78 -13.15
N VAL A 32 5.24 14.73 -13.96
CA VAL A 32 6.02 15.86 -13.46
C VAL A 32 5.18 16.70 -12.48
N LEU A 33 3.91 16.96 -12.81
CA LEU A 33 3.01 17.68 -11.91
C LEU A 33 2.74 16.92 -10.61
N ILE A 34 2.67 15.59 -10.63
CA ILE A 34 2.57 14.76 -9.41
C ILE A 34 3.83 14.91 -8.55
N LEU A 35 5.02 14.91 -9.17
CA LEU A 35 6.28 15.11 -8.44
C LEU A 35 6.33 16.50 -7.80
N VAL A 36 5.94 17.55 -8.54
CA VAL A 36 5.85 18.91 -8.02
C VAL A 36 4.81 19.02 -6.90
N ALA A 37 3.63 18.43 -7.07
CA ALA A 37 2.58 18.44 -6.05
C ALA A 37 3.03 17.74 -4.75
N ASN A 38 3.72 16.59 -4.87
CA ASN A 38 4.32 15.91 -3.72
C ASN A 38 5.36 16.77 -3.03
N MET A 39 6.21 17.45 -3.80
CA MET A 39 7.22 18.35 -3.27
C MET A 39 6.60 19.51 -2.51
N VAL A 40 5.60 20.18 -3.10
CA VAL A 40 4.84 21.25 -2.47
C VAL A 40 4.14 20.76 -1.20
N ALA A 41 3.54 19.56 -1.20
CA ALA A 41 2.89 19.00 -0.03
C ALA A 41 3.87 18.75 1.12
N ILE A 42 5.06 18.18 0.85
CA ILE A 42 6.10 17.94 1.86
C ILE A 42 6.57 19.25 2.50
N PHE A 43 6.89 20.27 1.69
CA PHE A 43 7.27 21.58 2.22
C PHE A 43 6.11 22.30 2.92
N GLY A 44 4.87 22.08 2.46
CA GLY A 44 3.66 22.53 3.14
C GLY A 44 3.53 21.93 4.54
N TYR A 45 3.70 20.61 4.68
CA TYR A 45 3.69 19.95 5.99
C TYR A 45 4.77 20.50 6.91
N LEU A 46 6.01 20.63 6.42
CA LEU A 46 7.09 21.22 7.22
C LEU A 46 6.78 22.65 7.65
N SER A 47 6.14 23.43 6.77
CA SER A 47 5.77 24.80 7.09
C SER A 47 4.72 24.86 8.21
N VAL A 48 3.74 23.96 8.18
CA VAL A 48 2.74 23.82 9.26
C VAL A 48 3.39 23.35 10.55
N ILE A 49 4.26 22.34 10.49
CA ILE A 49 4.97 21.79 11.65
C ILE A 49 5.87 22.87 12.29
N ALA A 50 6.57 23.65 11.48
CA ALA A 50 7.49 24.69 11.95
C ALA A 50 6.81 26.00 12.34
N GLY A 51 5.52 26.19 11.99
CA GLY A 51 4.78 27.43 12.21
C GLY A 51 5.29 28.61 11.37
N ARG A 52 6.11 28.36 10.34
CA ARG A 52 6.66 29.36 9.41
C ARG A 52 6.82 28.75 8.03
N LEU A 53 6.89 29.57 6.98
CA LEU A 53 7.18 29.08 5.63
C LEU A 53 8.58 28.44 5.60
N ILE A 54 8.65 27.17 5.19
CA ILE A 54 9.89 26.41 4.96
C ILE A 54 10.07 26.25 3.45
N THR A 55 11.24 26.61 2.94
CA THR A 55 11.55 26.56 1.51
C THR A 55 12.87 25.80 1.24
N PHE A 56 13.29 25.77 -0.03
CA PHE A 56 14.58 25.20 -0.41
C PHE A 56 15.80 25.94 0.17
N GLU A 57 15.61 27.19 0.61
CA GLU A 57 16.66 27.94 1.30
C GLU A 57 16.93 27.35 2.70
N ASP A 58 15.90 26.85 3.36
CA ASP A 58 16.01 26.22 4.68
C ASP A 58 16.50 24.77 4.58
N ILE A 59 15.98 24.01 3.61
CA ILE A 59 16.28 22.60 3.44
C ILE A 59 16.62 22.33 1.96
N PRO A 60 17.91 22.25 1.62
CA PRO A 60 18.34 22.13 0.22
C PRO A 60 18.09 20.75 -0.39
N SER A 61 17.61 19.77 0.39
CA SER A 61 17.40 18.39 -0.03
C SER A 61 15.96 17.94 0.21
N PHE A 62 15.28 17.55 -0.86
CA PHE A 62 13.92 16.99 -0.78
C PHE A 62 13.85 15.70 0.07
N LEU A 63 14.86 14.84 -0.01
CA LEU A 63 14.90 13.61 0.80
C LEU A 63 14.97 13.94 2.29
N SER A 64 15.78 14.94 2.66
CA SER A 64 15.90 15.40 4.04
C SER A 64 14.60 16.03 4.52
N ALA A 65 13.92 16.81 3.67
CA ALA A 65 12.60 17.35 3.96
C ALA A 65 11.57 16.22 4.22
N GLN A 66 11.56 15.18 3.40
CA GLN A 66 10.65 14.04 3.56
C GLN A 66 10.90 13.28 4.87
N GLN A 67 12.17 13.08 5.24
CA GLN A 67 12.55 12.45 6.52
C GLN A 67 12.11 13.28 7.72
N LEU A 68 12.27 14.60 7.67
CA LEU A 68 11.83 15.51 8.74
C LEU A 68 10.30 15.53 8.88
N VAL A 69 9.54 15.48 7.78
CA VAL A 69 8.09 15.29 7.86
C VAL A 69 7.78 13.96 8.54
N GLY A 70 8.43 12.86 8.14
CA GLY A 70 8.21 11.55 8.76
C GLY A 70 8.45 11.55 10.28
N GLN A 71 9.47 12.27 10.75
CA GLN A 71 9.81 12.37 12.17
C GLN A 71 8.87 13.26 12.97
N HIS A 72 8.26 14.26 12.33
CA HIS A 72 7.47 15.30 13.02
C HIS A 72 6.00 15.36 12.61
N ALA A 73 5.54 14.49 11.72
CA ALA A 73 4.15 14.46 11.24
C ALA A 73 3.17 14.33 12.39
N ALA A 74 3.43 13.43 13.34
CA ALA A 74 2.62 13.22 14.55
C ALA A 74 2.32 14.54 15.27
N ARG A 75 3.38 15.27 15.61
CA ARG A 75 3.29 16.58 16.25
C ARG A 75 2.54 17.60 15.41
N GLY A 76 2.70 17.56 14.09
CA GLY A 76 1.94 18.38 13.15
C GLY A 76 0.44 18.10 13.22
N PHE A 77 0.04 16.83 13.20
CA PHE A 77 -1.35 16.40 13.29
C PHE A 77 -1.97 16.69 14.67
N GLU A 78 -1.18 16.67 15.73
CA GLU A 78 -1.64 17.03 17.07
C GLU A 78 -1.88 18.53 17.23
N ASN A 79 -0.94 19.35 16.78
CA ASN A 79 -1.00 20.79 17.02
C ASN A 79 -1.81 21.55 15.95
N ASN A 80 -1.87 21.04 14.72
CA ASN A 80 -2.47 21.71 13.56
C ASN A 80 -3.22 20.71 12.67
N ALA A 81 -4.07 19.86 13.26
CA ALA A 81 -4.79 18.79 12.58
C ALA A 81 -5.48 19.25 11.29
N ASP A 82 -6.21 20.37 11.33
CA ASP A 82 -6.99 20.87 10.18
C ASP A 82 -6.11 21.20 8.98
N ALA A 83 -4.99 21.89 9.21
CA ALA A 83 -4.05 22.25 8.16
C ALA A 83 -3.35 21.00 7.58
N MET A 84 -2.96 20.06 8.45
CA MET A 84 -2.35 18.79 8.01
C MET A 84 -3.33 17.96 7.17
N TRP A 85 -4.59 17.84 7.59
CA TRP A 85 -5.63 17.15 6.83
C TRP A 85 -5.97 17.87 5.53
N ALA A 86 -6.01 19.20 5.51
CA ALA A 86 -6.24 19.99 4.30
C ALA A 86 -5.13 19.75 3.26
N ILE A 87 -3.86 19.77 3.67
CA ILE A 87 -2.72 19.46 2.78
C ILE A 87 -2.81 18.00 2.30
N THR A 88 -3.12 17.06 3.20
CA THR A 88 -3.27 15.63 2.87
C THR A 88 -4.36 15.42 1.82
N ALA A 89 -5.57 15.93 2.08
CA ALA A 89 -6.70 15.81 1.18
C ALA A 89 -6.44 16.50 -0.16
N GLY A 90 -5.90 17.72 -0.13
CA GLY A 90 -5.52 18.47 -1.34
C GLY A 90 -4.53 17.71 -2.20
N ASN A 91 -3.47 17.16 -1.59
CA ASN A 91 -2.46 16.37 -2.29
C ASN A 91 -3.06 15.08 -2.88
N ILE A 92 -3.88 14.35 -2.13
CA ILE A 92 -4.56 13.13 -2.62
C ILE A 92 -5.48 13.46 -3.80
N ILE A 93 -6.25 14.54 -3.73
CA ILE A 93 -7.15 14.98 -4.81
C ILE A 93 -6.32 15.32 -6.06
N VAL A 94 -5.29 16.15 -5.93
CA VAL A 94 -4.43 16.54 -7.05
C VAL A 94 -3.76 15.33 -7.68
N GLN A 95 -3.19 14.44 -6.88
CA GLN A 95 -2.56 13.21 -7.37
C GLN A 95 -3.56 12.30 -8.07
N THR A 96 -4.77 12.16 -7.54
CA THR A 96 -5.81 11.31 -8.12
C THR A 96 -6.28 11.85 -9.46
N LEU A 97 -6.48 13.17 -9.58
CA LEU A 97 -6.84 13.83 -10.84
C LEU A 97 -5.74 13.67 -11.88
N LEU A 98 -4.48 13.92 -11.51
CA LEU A 98 -3.34 13.79 -12.40
C LEU A 98 -3.12 12.32 -12.81
N ALA A 99 -3.21 11.38 -11.87
CA ALA A 99 -3.10 9.95 -12.14
C ALA A 99 -4.19 9.48 -13.11
N ALA A 100 -5.44 9.89 -12.89
CA ALA A 100 -6.55 9.56 -13.77
C ALA A 100 -6.35 10.09 -15.18
N SER A 101 -5.79 11.31 -15.32
CA SER A 101 -5.58 11.97 -16.61
C SER A 101 -4.74 11.15 -17.60
N PHE A 102 -3.77 10.37 -17.11
CA PHE A 102 -2.97 9.48 -17.96
C PHE A 102 -3.34 8.00 -17.81
N MET A 103 -3.80 7.53 -16.64
CA MET A 103 -4.15 6.12 -16.47
C MET A 103 -5.39 5.73 -17.26
N ALA A 104 -6.46 6.52 -17.25
CA ALA A 104 -7.67 6.21 -17.99
C ALA A 104 -7.43 6.01 -19.51
N PRO A 105 -6.75 6.93 -20.23
CA PRO A 105 -6.47 6.72 -21.66
C PRO A 105 -5.52 5.56 -21.91
N LEU A 106 -4.53 5.30 -21.03
CA LEU A 106 -3.63 4.14 -21.19
C LEU A 106 -4.36 2.82 -20.97
N ILE A 107 -5.30 2.76 -20.03
CA ILE A 107 -6.16 1.60 -19.80
C ILE A 107 -7.04 1.33 -21.02
N ARG A 108 -7.68 2.37 -21.59
CA ARG A 108 -8.46 2.24 -22.83
C ARG A 108 -7.59 1.78 -24.00
N TYR A 109 -6.36 2.30 -24.10
CA TYR A 109 -5.42 1.85 -25.13
C TYR A 109 -5.04 0.38 -24.97
N ALA A 110 -4.79 -0.09 -23.74
CA ALA A 110 -4.47 -1.48 -23.45
C ALA A 110 -5.67 -2.43 -23.62
N GLY A 111 -6.87 -1.98 -23.26
CA GLY A 111 -8.08 -2.80 -23.23
C GLY A 111 -8.85 -2.82 -24.56
N LEU A 112 -9.02 -1.65 -25.18
CA LEU A 112 -9.83 -1.43 -26.39
C LEU A 112 -8.98 -1.17 -27.64
N GLY A 113 -7.68 -0.91 -27.50
CA GLY A 113 -6.81 -0.54 -28.62
C GLY A 113 -6.97 0.91 -29.08
N GLU A 114 -7.76 1.71 -28.37
CA GLU A 114 -7.98 3.13 -28.67
C GLU A 114 -6.73 3.94 -28.41
N LYS A 115 -6.08 4.42 -29.47
CA LYS A 115 -4.87 5.21 -29.34
C LYS A 115 -5.20 6.55 -28.66
N PRO A 116 -4.46 6.96 -27.62
CA PRO A 116 -4.64 8.26 -27.03
C PRO A 116 -4.32 9.34 -28.07
N SER A 117 -5.07 10.44 -28.02
CA SER A 117 -4.92 11.54 -28.97
C SER A 117 -3.49 12.10 -28.93
N PRO A 118 -2.89 12.42 -30.10
CA PRO A 118 -1.53 12.95 -30.15
C PRO A 118 -1.45 14.34 -29.51
N GLY A 119 -0.33 14.63 -28.83
CA GLY A 119 -0.03 15.94 -28.25
C GLY A 119 1.00 15.84 -27.13
N VAL A 120 1.87 16.84 -27.03
CA VAL A 120 2.90 16.91 -25.97
C VAL A 120 2.30 17.50 -24.69
N ILE A 121 1.44 18.51 -24.79
CA ILE A 121 0.82 19.18 -23.62
C ILE A 121 -0.65 18.78 -23.55
N ARG A 122 -0.95 17.59 -23.00
CA ARG A 122 -2.33 17.17 -22.75
C ARG A 122 -2.45 16.47 -21.41
N ALA A 123 -3.37 16.96 -20.59
CA ALA A 123 -3.90 16.27 -19.42
C ALA A 123 -5.41 16.10 -19.64
N PRO A 124 -5.85 15.15 -20.49
CA PRO A 124 -7.26 15.02 -20.81
C PRO A 124 -8.03 14.65 -19.55
N PHE A 125 -9.10 15.39 -19.28
CA PHE A 125 -9.99 15.13 -18.17
C PHE A 125 -11.44 15.16 -18.65
N GLY A 126 -12.14 14.06 -18.42
CA GLY A 126 -13.48 13.85 -18.95
C GLY A 126 -14.17 12.67 -18.26
N PRO A 127 -15.24 12.14 -18.89
CA PRO A 127 -16.08 11.11 -18.29
C PRO A 127 -15.31 9.85 -17.87
N ASP A 128 -14.27 9.45 -18.62
CA ASP A 128 -13.51 8.23 -18.31
C ASP A 128 -12.58 8.40 -17.11
N GLN A 129 -11.94 9.56 -17.00
CA GLN A 129 -11.12 9.92 -15.84
C GLN A 129 -12.00 9.96 -14.59
N LEU A 130 -13.18 10.59 -14.69
CA LEU A 130 -14.16 10.59 -13.60
C LEU A 130 -14.60 9.17 -13.24
N ARG A 131 -14.85 8.29 -14.21
CA ARG A 131 -15.17 6.88 -13.94
C ARG A 131 -14.04 6.14 -13.24
N PHE A 132 -12.79 6.36 -13.65
CA PHE A 132 -11.62 5.78 -12.99
C PHE A 132 -11.55 6.19 -11.52
N ILE A 133 -11.70 7.50 -11.27
CA ILE A 133 -11.65 8.08 -9.91
C ILE A 133 -12.81 7.56 -9.08
N VAL A 134 -14.04 7.69 -9.58
CA VAL A 134 -15.25 7.28 -8.87
C VAL A 134 -15.23 5.78 -8.59
N ALA A 135 -14.83 4.94 -9.55
CA ALA A 135 -14.68 3.50 -9.33
C ALA A 135 -13.58 3.19 -8.29
N GLY A 136 -12.45 3.91 -8.32
CA GLY A 136 -11.39 3.80 -7.33
C GLY A 136 -11.86 4.19 -5.92
N ILE A 137 -12.55 5.33 -5.79
CA ILE A 137 -13.14 5.80 -4.54
C ILE A 137 -14.18 4.80 -4.03
N PHE A 138 -15.06 4.29 -4.89
CA PHE A 138 -16.03 3.27 -4.48
C PHE A 138 -15.35 1.99 -4.00
N SER A 139 -14.30 1.51 -4.70
CA SER A 139 -13.52 0.35 -4.22
C SER A 139 -12.90 0.62 -2.85
N PHE A 140 -12.27 1.79 -2.69
CA PHE A 140 -11.65 2.19 -1.44
C PHE A 140 -12.67 2.32 -0.30
N LEU A 141 -13.76 3.05 -0.52
CA LEU A 141 -14.82 3.24 0.47
C LEU A 141 -15.52 1.94 0.80
N PHE A 142 -15.71 1.05 -0.16
CA PHE A 142 -16.26 -0.29 0.11
C PHE A 142 -15.39 -1.04 1.12
N VAL A 143 -14.07 -1.07 0.90
CA VAL A 143 -13.14 -1.72 1.82
C VAL A 143 -13.05 -0.97 3.15
N ALA A 144 -12.96 0.35 3.13
CA ALA A 144 -12.85 1.18 4.32
C ALA A 144 -14.09 1.08 5.21
N VAL A 145 -15.30 1.14 4.64
CA VAL A 145 -16.55 1.17 5.40
C VAL A 145 -17.03 -0.23 5.76
N LEU A 146 -16.92 -1.23 4.87
CA LEU A 146 -17.49 -2.56 5.12
C LEU A 146 -16.50 -3.55 5.74
N VAL A 147 -15.20 -3.26 5.69
CA VAL A 147 -14.16 -4.12 6.27
C VAL A 147 -13.45 -3.39 7.39
N PHE A 148 -12.81 -2.24 7.08
CA PHE A 148 -11.96 -1.56 8.05
C PHE A 148 -12.77 -0.97 9.21
N GLY A 149 -13.87 -0.27 8.95
CA GLY A 149 -14.71 0.36 9.97
C GLY A 149 -15.20 -0.61 11.06
N PRO A 150 -15.88 -1.72 10.70
CA PRO A 150 -16.33 -2.72 11.67
C PRO A 150 -15.20 -3.37 12.46
N ILE A 151 -14.08 -3.70 11.80
CA ILE A 151 -12.95 -4.34 12.47
C ILE A 151 -12.23 -3.35 13.39
N ALA A 152 -11.99 -2.12 12.93
CA ALA A 152 -11.36 -1.06 13.72
C ALA A 152 -12.22 -0.67 14.93
N GLY A 153 -13.54 -0.58 14.74
CA GLY A 153 -14.48 -0.35 15.84
C GLY A 153 -14.46 -1.49 16.85
N ALA A 154 -14.59 -2.74 16.38
CA ALA A 154 -14.55 -3.91 17.25
C ALA A 154 -13.21 -4.03 17.97
N SER A 155 -12.08 -3.82 17.29
CA SER A 155 -10.76 -3.85 17.92
C SER A 155 -10.62 -2.72 18.93
N TYR A 156 -11.02 -1.50 18.60
CA TYR A 156 -10.94 -0.36 19.51
C TYR A 156 -11.72 -0.61 20.81
N TYR A 157 -13.00 -0.98 20.72
CA TYR A 157 -13.81 -1.24 21.91
C TYR A 157 -13.33 -2.46 22.69
N SER A 158 -12.95 -3.55 22.00
CA SER A 158 -12.44 -4.74 22.68
C SER A 158 -11.15 -4.44 23.44
N LEU A 159 -10.20 -3.76 22.81
CA LEU A 159 -8.94 -3.37 23.43
C LEU A 159 -9.16 -2.39 24.57
N LYS A 160 -10.01 -1.37 24.37
CA LYS A 160 -10.38 -0.41 25.42
C LYS A 160 -10.91 -1.10 26.68
N TYR A 161 -11.91 -1.97 26.54
CA TYR A 161 -12.49 -2.65 27.70
C TYR A 161 -11.55 -3.68 28.34
N ILE A 162 -10.67 -4.33 27.56
CA ILE A 162 -9.62 -5.19 28.12
C ILE A 162 -8.65 -4.36 28.96
N VAL A 163 -8.18 -3.23 28.46
CA VAL A 163 -7.25 -2.34 29.18
C VAL A 163 -7.92 -1.78 30.44
N GLU A 164 -9.16 -1.31 30.34
CA GLU A 164 -9.93 -0.80 31.49
C GLU A 164 -10.11 -1.89 32.55
N ALA A 165 -10.46 -3.13 32.16
CA ALA A 165 -10.62 -4.24 33.09
C ALA A 165 -9.30 -4.62 33.78
N LEU A 166 -8.18 -4.61 33.05
CA LEU A 166 -6.86 -4.93 33.59
C LEU A 166 -6.31 -3.84 34.52
N ALA A 167 -6.74 -2.58 34.31
CA ALA A 167 -6.36 -1.44 35.13
C ALA A 167 -7.14 -1.34 36.45
N GLN A 168 -8.21 -2.12 36.64
CA GLN A 168 -8.97 -2.10 37.90
C GLN A 168 -8.12 -2.56 39.08
N THR A 169 -8.22 -1.85 40.20
CA THR A 169 -7.57 -2.22 41.46
C THR A 169 -8.39 -3.30 42.16
N VAL A 170 -7.74 -4.39 42.53
CA VAL A 170 -8.34 -5.50 43.29
C VAL A 170 -7.59 -5.67 44.61
N ALA A 171 -8.36 -5.94 45.67
CA ALA A 171 -7.79 -6.34 46.94
C ALA A 171 -7.56 -7.86 46.90
N THR A 172 -6.32 -8.28 47.10
CA THR A 172 -5.94 -9.69 47.18
C THR A 172 -5.45 -10.03 48.58
N PHE A 173 -5.66 -11.28 48.97
CA PHE A 173 -5.12 -11.85 50.20
C PHE A 173 -3.99 -12.80 49.81
N PRO A 174 -2.70 -12.38 49.93
CA PRO A 174 -1.57 -13.18 49.48
C PRO A 174 -1.42 -14.48 50.28
N ASP A 175 -1.83 -14.46 51.55
CA ASP A 175 -1.92 -15.63 52.41
C ASP A 175 -3.40 -15.97 52.66
N PRO A 176 -3.91 -17.09 52.13
CA PRO A 176 -5.30 -17.50 52.33
C PRO A 176 -5.66 -17.76 53.79
N ASN A 177 -4.68 -17.86 54.70
CA ASN A 177 -4.90 -18.06 56.14
C ASN A 177 -4.76 -16.77 56.98
N SER A 178 -4.46 -15.62 56.37
CA SER A 178 -4.27 -14.34 57.08
C SER A 178 -5.22 -13.26 56.56
N LEU A 179 -6.17 -12.85 57.40
CA LEU A 179 -7.05 -11.69 57.15
C LEU A 179 -6.33 -10.34 57.35
N HIS A 180 -5.07 -10.36 57.81
CA HIS A 180 -4.33 -9.15 58.20
C HIS A 180 -3.44 -8.57 57.10
N THR A 181 -3.28 -9.29 55.99
CA THR A 181 -2.47 -8.87 54.83
C THR A 181 -3.38 -8.69 53.63
N ILE A 182 -3.86 -7.45 53.44
CA ILE A 182 -4.56 -7.03 52.24
C ILE A 182 -3.55 -6.32 51.35
N GLU A 183 -3.30 -6.87 50.16
CA GLU A 183 -2.51 -6.21 49.14
C GLU A 183 -3.46 -5.58 48.11
N ILE A 184 -3.25 -4.30 47.81
CA ILE A 184 -3.98 -3.63 46.73
C ILE A 184 -3.09 -3.75 45.50
N SER A 185 -3.51 -4.60 44.58
CA SER A 185 -2.82 -4.85 43.33
C SER A 185 -3.71 -4.52 42.14
N THR A 186 -3.16 -4.45 40.94
CA THR A 186 -3.98 -4.37 39.73
C THR A 186 -4.52 -5.75 39.39
N ALA A 187 -5.69 -5.79 38.73
CA ALA A 187 -6.23 -7.03 38.19
C ALA A 187 -5.23 -7.72 37.26
N SER A 188 -4.45 -6.95 36.49
CA SER A 188 -3.39 -7.49 35.63
C SER A 188 -2.30 -8.24 36.40
N ALA A 189 -1.79 -7.67 37.49
CA ALA A 189 -0.74 -8.27 38.30
C ALA A 189 -1.25 -9.54 38.99
N THR A 190 -2.43 -9.44 39.61
CA THR A 190 -3.08 -10.58 40.28
C THR A 190 -3.33 -11.76 39.31
N LEU A 191 -3.85 -11.49 38.12
CA LEU A 191 -4.10 -12.54 37.12
C LEU A 191 -2.80 -13.12 36.56
N THR A 192 -1.73 -12.33 36.50
CA THR A 192 -0.41 -12.80 36.07
C THR A 192 0.19 -13.73 37.11
N ASP A 193 0.09 -13.38 38.39
CA ASP A 193 0.55 -14.21 39.52
C ASP A 193 -0.22 -15.54 39.60
N GLN A 194 -1.50 -15.53 39.22
CA GLN A 194 -2.33 -16.74 39.10
C GLN A 194 -2.07 -17.55 37.82
N GLY A 195 -1.15 -17.14 36.94
CA GLY A 195 -0.87 -17.81 35.67
C GLY A 195 -1.98 -17.66 34.63
N MET A 196 -2.93 -16.75 34.85
CA MET A 196 -4.10 -16.51 33.99
C MET A 196 -3.87 -15.41 32.94
N ALA A 197 -2.61 -15.00 32.74
CA ALA A 197 -2.23 -13.97 31.78
C ALA A 197 -2.68 -14.26 30.33
N TRP A 198 -2.76 -15.55 29.96
CA TRP A 198 -3.19 -16.01 28.65
C TRP A 198 -4.66 -15.65 28.34
N LEU A 199 -5.51 -15.49 29.36
CA LEU A 199 -6.94 -15.25 29.18
C LEU A 199 -7.19 -13.89 28.51
N TYR A 200 -6.48 -12.84 28.94
CA TYR A 200 -6.65 -11.48 28.41
C TYR A 200 -5.71 -11.18 27.23
N SER A 201 -4.56 -11.83 27.17
CA SER A 201 -3.62 -11.65 26.04
C SER A 201 -4.06 -12.41 24.79
N HIS A 202 -4.64 -13.60 24.94
CA HIS A 202 -4.97 -14.47 23.82
C HIS A 202 -6.45 -14.83 23.74
N ALA A 203 -7.06 -15.33 24.83
CA ALA A 203 -8.40 -15.90 24.76
C ALA A 203 -9.49 -14.86 24.46
N LEU A 204 -9.56 -13.78 25.25
CA LEU A 204 -10.52 -12.69 25.07
C LEU A 204 -10.38 -12.03 23.69
N PRO A 205 -9.19 -11.60 23.24
CA PRO A 205 -9.01 -11.07 21.88
C PRO A 205 -9.41 -12.06 20.80
N SER A 206 -9.10 -13.35 20.96
CA SER A 206 -9.51 -14.39 20.00
C SER A 206 -11.02 -14.52 19.91
N VAL A 207 -11.75 -14.45 21.04
CA VAL A 207 -13.21 -14.48 21.06
C VAL A 207 -13.80 -13.27 20.31
N PHE A 208 -13.24 -12.08 20.51
CA PHE A 208 -13.71 -10.87 19.81
C PHE A 208 -13.29 -10.82 18.33
N ALA A 209 -12.19 -11.46 17.95
CA ALA A 209 -11.76 -11.59 16.56
C ALA A 209 -12.44 -12.75 15.82
N ALA A 210 -12.96 -13.75 16.54
CA ALA A 210 -13.58 -14.94 15.97
C ALA A 210 -14.72 -14.64 14.99
N PRO A 211 -15.64 -13.68 15.21
CA PRO A 211 -16.67 -13.34 14.23
C PRO A 211 -16.09 -12.94 12.87
N PHE A 212 -14.96 -12.24 12.84
CA PHE A 212 -14.30 -11.83 11.60
C PHE A 212 -13.57 -12.99 10.92
N ALA A 213 -12.93 -13.88 11.69
CA ALA A 213 -12.33 -15.09 11.16
C ALA A 213 -13.38 -16.05 10.58
N ILE A 214 -14.54 -16.16 11.25
CA ILE A 214 -15.71 -16.91 10.77
C ILE A 214 -16.27 -16.27 9.50
N LEU A 215 -16.41 -14.94 9.47
CA LEU A 215 -16.84 -14.21 8.28
C LEU A 215 -15.89 -14.47 7.10
N LEU A 216 -14.59 -14.40 7.32
CA LEU A 216 -13.57 -14.71 6.32
C LEU A 216 -13.75 -16.15 5.79
N TRP A 217 -13.93 -17.12 6.69
CA TRP A 217 -14.20 -18.50 6.31
C TRP A 217 -15.49 -18.64 5.49
N ILE A 218 -16.59 -18.02 5.90
CA ILE A 218 -17.88 -18.02 5.16
C ILE A 218 -17.69 -17.44 3.77
N VAL A 219 -16.99 -16.30 3.66
CA VAL A 219 -16.68 -15.66 2.38
C VAL A 219 -15.87 -16.59 1.48
N VAL A 220 -14.83 -17.22 2.00
CA VAL A 220 -14.01 -18.21 1.26
C VAL A 220 -14.86 -19.42 0.84
N PHE A 221 -15.68 -19.94 1.74
CA PHE A 221 -16.58 -21.07 1.48
C PHE A 221 -17.57 -20.78 0.35
N LEU A 222 -18.20 -19.62 0.37
CA LEU A 222 -19.13 -19.17 -0.68
C LEU A 222 -18.39 -18.88 -2.00
N HIS A 223 -17.22 -18.26 -1.93
CA HIS A 223 -16.39 -17.94 -3.08
C HIS A 223 -16.01 -19.18 -3.89
N PHE A 224 -15.62 -20.25 -3.20
CA PHE A 224 -15.22 -21.52 -3.82
C PHE A 224 -16.38 -22.50 -4.09
N SER A 225 -17.63 -22.03 -4.04
CA SER A 225 -18.78 -22.84 -4.42
C SER A 225 -18.72 -23.34 -5.89
N PRO A 226 -19.31 -24.50 -6.20
CA PRO A 226 -19.36 -25.06 -7.55
C PRO A 226 -19.92 -24.09 -8.60
N LYS A 227 -20.92 -23.28 -8.21
CA LYS A 227 -21.54 -22.25 -9.07
C LYS A 227 -20.53 -21.21 -9.58
N ASN A 228 -19.42 -21.01 -8.87
CA ASN A 228 -18.38 -20.05 -9.22
C ASN A 228 -17.23 -20.67 -10.03
N ARG A 229 -17.32 -21.95 -10.41
CA ARG A 229 -16.26 -22.67 -11.12
C ARG A 229 -16.79 -23.21 -12.46
N PRO A 230 -16.20 -22.83 -13.60
CA PRO A 230 -16.52 -23.48 -14.86
C PRO A 230 -16.08 -24.95 -14.77
N ASN A 231 -16.98 -25.88 -15.11
CA ASN A 231 -16.78 -27.34 -15.08
C ASN A 231 -16.71 -27.98 -13.68
N ALA A 232 -17.32 -27.38 -12.66
CA ALA A 232 -17.46 -28.07 -11.38
C ALA A 232 -18.39 -29.29 -11.49
N SER A 233 -18.05 -30.39 -10.82
CA SER A 233 -18.93 -31.54 -10.71
C SER A 233 -20.24 -31.14 -10.01
N VAL A 234 -21.37 -31.63 -10.54
CA VAL A 234 -22.72 -31.35 -10.02
C VAL A 234 -22.86 -31.85 -8.57
N ASN A 235 -22.11 -32.89 -8.20
CA ASN A 235 -22.15 -33.54 -6.89
C ASN A 235 -20.97 -33.12 -6.00
N SER A 236 -20.78 -31.82 -5.75
CA SER A 236 -19.74 -31.38 -4.82
C SER A 236 -20.16 -31.68 -3.38
N ASN A 237 -19.37 -32.47 -2.65
CA ASN A 237 -19.58 -32.70 -1.22
C ASN A 237 -19.40 -31.39 -0.43
N ALA A 238 -20.50 -30.87 0.13
CA ALA A 238 -20.51 -29.61 0.87
C ALA A 238 -19.68 -29.66 2.16
N PHE A 239 -19.67 -30.81 2.86
CA PHE A 239 -18.88 -31.01 4.06
C PHE A 239 -17.38 -30.99 3.76
N LEU A 240 -16.95 -31.72 2.72
CA LEU A 240 -15.55 -31.70 2.29
C LEU A 240 -15.11 -30.27 1.93
N ARG A 241 -15.95 -29.51 1.20
CA ARG A 241 -15.67 -28.11 0.88
C ARG A 241 -15.55 -27.24 2.13
N ALA A 242 -16.47 -27.38 3.08
CA ALA A 242 -16.45 -26.65 4.34
C ALA A 242 -15.15 -26.92 5.10
N LEU A 243 -14.76 -28.19 5.23
CA LEU A 243 -13.54 -28.61 5.88
C LEU A 243 -12.28 -28.09 5.15
N THR A 244 -12.20 -28.25 3.83
CA THR A 244 -11.05 -27.76 3.05
C THR A 244 -10.91 -26.24 3.14
N THR A 245 -12.02 -25.50 3.02
CA THR A 245 -11.98 -24.03 3.12
C THR A 245 -11.66 -23.55 4.53
N LEU A 246 -12.12 -24.26 5.56
CA LEU A 246 -11.74 -23.98 6.95
C LEU A 246 -10.24 -24.19 7.17
N LEU A 247 -9.70 -25.34 6.75
CA LEU A 247 -8.27 -25.63 6.85
C LEU A 247 -7.44 -24.59 6.10
N MET A 248 -7.85 -24.20 4.88
CA MET A 248 -7.17 -23.13 4.14
C MET A 248 -7.23 -21.79 4.88
N THR A 249 -8.38 -21.41 5.46
CA THR A 249 -8.48 -20.19 6.25
C THR A 249 -7.55 -20.21 7.46
N VAL A 250 -7.49 -21.33 8.18
CA VAL A 250 -6.57 -21.51 9.32
C VAL A 250 -5.11 -21.40 8.87
N VAL A 251 -4.74 -22.06 7.77
CA VAL A 251 -3.38 -21.97 7.21
C VAL A 251 -3.04 -20.55 6.77
N PHE A 252 -3.98 -19.83 6.15
CA PHE A 252 -3.77 -18.43 5.76
C PHE A 252 -3.63 -17.50 6.97
N LEU A 253 -4.43 -17.70 8.02
CA LEU A 253 -4.31 -16.93 9.27
C LEU A 253 -2.97 -17.20 9.96
N GLY A 254 -2.60 -18.47 10.12
CA GLY A 254 -1.31 -18.85 10.73
C GLY A 254 -0.12 -18.39 9.89
N GLY A 255 -0.19 -18.52 8.57
CA GLY A 255 0.83 -18.00 7.65
C GLY A 255 0.96 -16.48 7.76
N ALA A 256 -0.16 -15.76 7.71
CA ALA A 256 -0.15 -14.31 7.83
C ALA A 256 0.39 -13.84 9.20
N TYR A 257 0.10 -14.57 10.28
CA TYR A 257 0.71 -14.34 11.59
C TYR A 257 2.23 -14.44 11.52
N LEU A 258 2.78 -15.51 10.95
CA LEU A 258 4.22 -15.72 10.90
C LEU A 258 4.95 -14.68 10.04
N PHE A 259 4.38 -14.28 8.90
CA PHE A 259 5.03 -13.37 7.96
C PHE A 259 4.83 -11.88 8.31
N PHE A 260 3.65 -11.48 8.78
CA PHE A 260 3.29 -10.07 8.94
C PHE A 260 3.27 -9.60 10.39
N ARG A 261 3.51 -10.46 11.39
CA ARG A 261 3.54 -10.03 12.80
C ARG A 261 4.46 -8.84 13.02
N GLN A 262 5.67 -8.87 12.48
CA GLN A 262 6.66 -7.83 12.74
C GLN A 262 6.23 -6.49 12.14
N GLU A 263 5.74 -6.50 10.91
CA GLU A 263 5.24 -5.29 10.23
C GLU A 263 4.03 -4.69 10.95
N ILE A 264 3.10 -5.53 11.44
CA ILE A 264 1.95 -5.10 12.23
C ILE A 264 2.42 -4.47 13.55
N LEU A 265 3.40 -5.08 14.23
CA LEU A 265 3.96 -4.55 15.48
C LEU A 265 4.70 -3.24 15.30
N GLU A 266 5.51 -3.13 14.26
CA GLU A 266 6.24 -1.90 13.93
C GLU A 266 5.25 -0.77 13.61
N SER A 267 4.22 -1.05 12.80
CA SER A 267 3.15 -0.09 12.50
C SER A 267 2.40 0.32 13.78
N TYR A 268 2.13 -0.64 14.66
CA TYR A 268 1.49 -0.38 15.95
C TYR A 268 2.36 0.50 16.85
N GLN A 269 3.66 0.22 16.99
CA GLN A 269 4.58 1.03 17.81
C GLN A 269 4.67 2.48 17.30
N GLN A 270 4.64 2.67 15.98
CA GLN A 270 4.59 4.01 15.38
C GLN A 270 3.30 4.75 15.71
N ILE A 271 2.15 4.06 15.71
CA ILE A 271 0.84 4.64 16.06
C ILE A 271 0.72 4.91 17.57
N ALA A 272 1.26 4.01 18.41
CA ALA A 272 1.28 4.17 19.86
C ALA A 272 2.19 5.32 20.33
N GLY A 273 3.14 5.76 19.48
CA GLY A 273 3.94 6.96 19.70
C GLY A 273 3.22 8.29 19.41
N LEU A 274 1.98 8.25 18.92
CA LEU A 274 1.13 9.44 18.74
C LEU A 274 0.48 9.85 20.07
N SER A 275 0.18 11.13 20.29
CA SER A 275 -0.57 11.56 21.47
C SER A 275 -2.09 11.44 21.29
N GLY A 276 -2.81 11.15 22.38
CA GLY A 276 -4.27 11.04 22.42
C GLY A 276 -4.80 9.80 23.16
N GLU A 277 -6.08 9.84 23.57
CA GLU A 277 -6.73 8.78 24.35
C GLU A 277 -6.69 7.41 23.64
N ALA A 278 -6.89 7.40 22.32
CA ALA A 278 -6.81 6.18 21.52
C ALA A 278 -5.40 5.57 21.53
N ALA A 279 -4.35 6.41 21.45
CA ALA A 279 -2.96 5.95 21.48
C ALA A 279 -2.54 5.44 22.87
N GLN A 280 -3.04 6.06 23.95
CA GLN A 280 -2.82 5.58 25.32
C GLN A 280 -3.49 4.22 25.57
N ASN A 281 -4.75 4.06 25.13
CA ASN A 281 -5.46 2.78 25.21
C ASN A 281 -4.78 1.69 24.36
N LEU A 282 -4.27 2.08 23.18
CA LEU A 282 -3.50 1.20 22.33
C LEU A 282 -2.18 0.79 23.00
N ALA A 283 -1.40 1.72 23.56
CA ALA A 283 -0.11 1.45 24.22
C ALA A 283 -0.22 0.51 25.43
N GLY A 284 -1.34 0.53 26.15
CA GLY A 284 -1.62 -0.38 27.26
C GLY A 284 -2.18 -1.75 26.85
N SER A 285 -2.48 -1.96 25.57
CA SER A 285 -3.12 -3.18 25.08
C SER A 285 -2.14 -4.37 24.99
N PRO A 286 -2.61 -5.61 25.24
CA PRO A 286 -1.80 -6.80 24.99
C PRO A 286 -1.41 -6.88 23.51
N VAL A 287 -0.11 -7.04 23.25
CA VAL A 287 0.47 -7.10 21.90
C VAL A 287 -0.20 -8.19 21.04
N ASP A 288 -0.47 -9.34 21.64
CA ASP A 288 -1.09 -10.48 20.96
C ASP A 288 -2.53 -10.17 20.50
N ALA A 289 -3.26 -9.34 21.24
CA ALA A 289 -4.60 -8.92 20.87
C ALA A 289 -4.59 -8.11 19.56
N ILE A 290 -3.66 -7.18 19.43
CA ILE A 290 -3.47 -6.34 18.25
C ILE A 290 -3.08 -7.18 17.05
N LEU A 291 -2.20 -8.16 17.23
CA LEU A 291 -1.79 -9.08 16.18
C LEU A 291 -2.99 -9.85 15.62
N ILE A 292 -3.84 -10.42 16.48
CA ILE A 292 -4.98 -11.22 16.07
C ILE A 292 -5.97 -10.40 15.23
N PHE A 293 -6.34 -9.19 15.67
CA PHE A 293 -7.21 -8.31 14.89
C PHE A 293 -6.55 -7.85 13.58
N GLY A 294 -5.27 -7.45 13.64
CA GLY A 294 -4.52 -6.96 12.49
C GLY A 294 -4.43 -7.99 11.37
N ILE A 295 -4.19 -9.26 11.70
CA ILE A 295 -4.07 -10.34 10.72
C ILE A 295 -5.40 -10.64 10.04
N VAL A 296 -6.49 -10.72 10.80
CA VAL A 296 -7.81 -10.98 10.23
C VAL A 296 -8.24 -9.81 9.34
N ALA A 297 -7.99 -8.57 9.78
CA ALA A 297 -8.22 -7.37 8.99
C ALA A 297 -7.44 -7.41 7.67
N TYR A 298 -6.14 -7.71 7.76
CA TYR A 298 -5.25 -7.79 6.62
C TYR A 298 -5.75 -8.78 5.57
N LEU A 299 -6.17 -9.99 5.97
CA LEU A 299 -6.68 -10.99 5.02
C LEU A 299 -8.00 -10.60 4.37
N LEU A 300 -8.94 -10.03 5.14
CA LEU A 300 -10.21 -9.55 4.59
C LEU A 300 -9.98 -8.40 3.60
N VAL A 301 -9.16 -7.41 3.97
CA VAL A 301 -8.79 -6.29 3.10
C VAL A 301 -8.14 -6.78 1.81
N ASN A 302 -7.18 -7.71 1.90
CA ASN A 302 -6.55 -8.29 0.71
C ASN A 302 -7.55 -9.05 -0.16
N TYR A 303 -8.46 -9.83 0.43
CA TYR A 303 -9.50 -10.53 -0.31
C TYR A 303 -10.39 -9.56 -1.10
N PHE A 304 -10.94 -8.53 -0.45
CA PHE A 304 -11.83 -7.56 -1.11
C PHE A 304 -11.09 -6.67 -2.11
N ASN A 305 -9.85 -6.26 -1.81
CA ASN A 305 -9.00 -5.56 -2.77
C ASN A 305 -8.76 -6.38 -4.02
N LEU A 306 -8.45 -7.68 -3.90
CA LEU A 306 -8.32 -8.56 -5.06
C LEU A 306 -9.63 -8.66 -5.85
N ARG A 307 -10.77 -8.77 -5.17
CA ARG A 307 -12.09 -8.86 -5.81
C ARG A 307 -12.43 -7.62 -6.63
N LEU A 308 -12.07 -6.44 -6.12
CA LEU A 308 -12.38 -5.14 -6.72
C LEU A 308 -11.23 -4.56 -7.55
N TYR A 309 -10.08 -5.24 -7.60
CA TYR A 309 -8.88 -4.74 -8.27
C TYR A 309 -9.17 -4.33 -9.72
N ALA A 310 -9.83 -5.19 -10.50
CA ALA A 310 -10.13 -4.90 -11.90
C ALA A 310 -11.18 -3.79 -12.13
N TYR A 311 -11.90 -3.36 -11.08
CA TYR A 311 -13.07 -2.50 -11.23
C TYR A 311 -12.78 -1.16 -11.90
N PRO A 312 -11.75 -0.37 -11.50
CA PRO A 312 -11.46 0.90 -12.17
C PRO A 312 -11.13 0.71 -13.66
N GLY A 313 -10.41 -0.37 -14.00
CA GLY A 313 -10.08 -0.68 -15.39
C GLY A 313 -11.30 -1.05 -16.23
N VAL A 314 -12.19 -1.89 -15.68
CA VAL A 314 -13.44 -2.29 -16.35
C VAL A 314 -14.39 -1.10 -16.51
N ALA A 315 -14.51 -0.26 -15.48
CA ALA A 315 -15.41 0.89 -15.50
C ALA A 315 -15.03 1.90 -16.60
N VAL A 316 -13.72 2.12 -16.77
CA VAL A 316 -13.16 2.96 -17.83
C VAL A 316 -13.43 2.35 -19.21
N CYS A 317 -13.07 1.08 -19.43
CA CYS A 317 -13.23 0.44 -20.75
C CYS A 317 -14.70 0.26 -21.17
N ARG A 318 -15.61 -0.02 -20.23
CA ARG A 318 -17.05 -0.14 -20.52
C ARG A 318 -17.77 1.21 -20.60
N SER A 319 -17.13 2.30 -20.19
CA SER A 319 -17.79 3.60 -20.01
C SER A 319 -19.01 3.52 -19.06
N SER A 320 -18.98 2.65 -18.04
CA SER A 320 -20.09 2.40 -17.10
C SER A 320 -19.56 2.12 -15.69
N LEU A 321 -20.28 2.60 -14.67
CA LEU A 321 -19.99 2.31 -13.25
C LEU A 321 -20.64 0.99 -12.76
N GLY A 322 -21.25 0.21 -13.66
CA GLY A 322 -21.81 -1.08 -13.28
C GLY A 322 -20.71 -2.07 -12.89
N LEU A 323 -20.86 -2.73 -11.73
CA LEU A 323 -19.93 -3.79 -11.27
C LEU A 323 -19.91 -5.02 -12.20
N GLY A 324 -20.96 -5.20 -13.02
CA GLY A 324 -21.06 -6.11 -14.16
C GLY A 324 -20.18 -7.36 -14.10
N ASN A 325 -19.34 -7.54 -15.13
CA ASN A 325 -18.48 -8.72 -15.27
C ASN A 325 -17.17 -8.63 -14.48
N THR A 326 -16.92 -7.55 -13.72
CA THR A 326 -15.67 -7.32 -12.98
C THR A 326 -15.36 -8.48 -12.03
N LEU A 327 -16.36 -8.94 -11.28
CA LEU A 327 -16.21 -10.03 -10.31
C LEU A 327 -15.95 -11.40 -10.98
N ARG A 328 -16.10 -11.53 -12.30
CA ARG A 328 -15.80 -12.77 -13.04
C ARG A 328 -14.29 -13.03 -13.10
N VAL A 329 -13.49 -11.97 -13.20
CA VAL A 329 -12.02 -12.05 -13.24
C VAL A 329 -11.47 -12.75 -12.01
N THR A 330 -12.16 -12.65 -10.88
CA THR A 330 -11.74 -13.21 -9.59
C THR A 330 -12.55 -14.44 -9.16
N ARG A 331 -13.41 -15.00 -10.02
CA ARG A 331 -14.21 -16.19 -9.66
C ARG A 331 -13.35 -17.42 -9.42
N GLY A 332 -13.69 -18.18 -8.37
CA GLY A 332 -13.04 -19.44 -8.03
C GLY A 332 -11.52 -19.27 -7.89
N TRP A 333 -10.75 -20.15 -8.54
CA TRP A 333 -9.30 -20.13 -8.51
C TRP A 333 -8.66 -18.91 -9.19
N ASN A 334 -9.40 -18.14 -9.97
CA ASN A 334 -8.84 -16.95 -10.60
C ASN A 334 -8.44 -15.88 -9.58
N ILE A 335 -9.04 -15.84 -8.38
CA ILE A 335 -8.58 -14.90 -7.33
C ILE A 335 -7.13 -15.19 -6.91
N ILE A 336 -6.78 -16.47 -6.75
CA ILE A 336 -5.43 -16.90 -6.37
C ILE A 336 -4.47 -16.64 -7.53
N ARG A 337 -4.91 -16.91 -8.77
CA ARG A 337 -4.09 -16.59 -9.95
C ARG A 337 -3.84 -15.10 -10.10
N LEU A 338 -4.85 -14.26 -9.83
CA LEU A 338 -4.71 -12.81 -9.84
C LEU A 338 -3.72 -12.36 -8.75
N TRP A 339 -3.82 -12.91 -7.54
CA TRP A 339 -2.86 -12.63 -6.47
C TRP A 339 -1.42 -12.98 -6.90
N VAL A 340 -1.20 -14.16 -7.50
CA VAL A 340 0.11 -14.55 -8.02
C VAL A 340 0.60 -13.60 -9.13
N ILE A 341 -0.28 -13.19 -10.05
CA ILE A 341 0.06 -12.22 -11.10
C ILE A 341 0.51 -10.89 -10.49
N LEU A 342 -0.26 -10.35 -9.55
CA LEU A 342 0.05 -9.08 -8.88
C LEU A 342 1.35 -9.18 -8.07
N ALA A 343 1.54 -10.28 -7.34
CA ALA A 343 2.75 -10.51 -6.57
C ALA A 343 3.98 -10.61 -7.48
N LEU A 344 3.92 -11.38 -8.57
CA LEU A 344 5.05 -11.53 -9.51
C LEU A 344 5.38 -10.22 -10.22
N ILE A 345 4.38 -9.47 -10.70
CA ILE A 345 4.61 -8.15 -11.31
C ILE A 345 5.18 -7.19 -10.27
N GLY A 346 4.60 -7.11 -9.08
CA GLY A 346 5.07 -6.24 -8.00
C GLY A 346 6.50 -6.55 -7.59
N MET A 347 6.81 -7.83 -7.32
CA MET A 347 8.17 -8.28 -6.99
C MET A 347 9.17 -7.94 -8.10
N LEU A 348 8.81 -8.17 -9.37
CA LEU A 348 9.67 -7.83 -10.50
C LEU A 348 9.94 -6.33 -10.57
N LEU A 349 8.90 -5.49 -10.48
CA LEU A 349 9.04 -4.04 -10.56
C LEU A 349 9.85 -3.47 -9.39
N ILE A 350 9.60 -3.96 -8.17
CA ILE A 350 10.33 -3.57 -6.96
C ILE A 350 11.78 -4.02 -7.04
N PHE A 351 12.04 -5.27 -7.44
CA PHE A 351 13.39 -5.80 -7.59
C PHE A 351 14.20 -4.98 -8.59
N VAL A 352 13.64 -4.68 -9.76
CA VAL A 352 14.33 -3.85 -10.75
C VAL A 352 14.55 -2.44 -10.23
N GLN A 353 13.56 -1.82 -9.58
CA GLN A 353 13.71 -0.47 -9.05
C GLN A 353 14.79 -0.39 -7.95
N ILE A 354 14.69 -1.25 -6.94
CA ILE A 354 15.55 -1.17 -5.76
C ILE A 354 16.93 -1.74 -6.05
N VAL A 355 17.00 -2.95 -6.61
CA VAL A 355 18.27 -3.68 -6.76
C VAL A 355 19.00 -3.24 -8.02
N VAL A 356 18.33 -3.22 -9.16
CA VAL A 356 18.98 -2.99 -10.46
C VAL A 356 19.21 -1.50 -10.70
N ILE A 357 18.17 -0.68 -10.62
CA ILE A 357 18.24 0.75 -10.92
C ILE A 357 18.94 1.49 -9.78
N ASN A 358 18.39 1.46 -8.56
CA ASN A 358 18.91 2.27 -7.47
C ASN A 358 20.18 1.69 -6.84
N GLY A 359 20.21 0.37 -6.59
CA GLY A 359 21.35 -0.30 -5.95
C GLY A 359 22.57 -0.41 -6.87
N LEU A 360 22.40 -1.08 -8.01
CA LEU A 360 23.50 -1.37 -8.92
C LEU A 360 23.82 -0.17 -9.84
N PHE A 361 22.86 0.30 -10.63
CA PHE A 361 23.14 1.27 -11.68
C PHE A 361 23.41 2.68 -11.11
N LEU A 362 22.45 3.27 -10.40
CA LEU A 362 22.55 4.62 -9.82
C LEU A 362 23.37 4.66 -8.54
N GLY A 363 23.50 3.54 -7.82
CA GLY A 363 24.24 3.48 -6.56
C GLY A 363 25.73 3.17 -6.73
N ARG A 364 26.11 2.42 -7.77
CA ARG A 364 27.50 1.90 -7.93
C ARG A 364 28.12 2.18 -9.29
N LEU A 365 27.45 1.83 -10.39
CA LEU A 365 28.03 1.92 -11.73
C LEU A 365 28.16 3.37 -12.22
N LEU A 366 27.06 4.10 -12.22
CA LEU A 366 27.04 5.47 -12.71
C LEU A 366 27.97 6.39 -11.87
N PRO A 367 28.02 6.35 -10.52
CA PRO A 367 28.91 7.23 -9.75
C PRO A 367 30.37 6.86 -10.00
N TRP A 368 30.67 5.57 -10.18
CA TRP A 368 32.00 5.13 -10.60
C TRP A 368 32.39 5.71 -11.95
N MET A 369 31.49 5.66 -12.96
CA MET A 369 31.72 6.26 -14.28
C MET A 369 31.92 7.78 -14.20
N VAL A 370 31.08 8.49 -13.44
CA VAL A 370 31.20 9.95 -13.28
C VAL A 370 32.49 10.32 -12.56
N ASN A 371 32.87 9.60 -11.50
CA ASN A 371 34.14 9.83 -10.81
C ASN A 371 35.34 9.53 -11.72
N MET A 372 35.27 8.49 -12.55
CA MET A 372 36.31 8.18 -13.53
C MET A 372 36.46 9.32 -14.56
N LEU A 373 35.36 9.83 -15.10
CA LEU A 373 35.36 10.96 -16.04
C LEU A 373 35.85 12.25 -15.39
N TYR A 374 35.43 12.53 -14.15
CA TYR A 374 35.90 13.67 -13.37
C TYR A 374 37.40 13.59 -13.14
N ASN A 375 37.92 12.45 -12.67
CA ASN A 375 39.34 12.24 -12.43
C ASN A 375 40.16 12.38 -13.73
N ALA A 376 39.68 11.83 -14.84
CA ALA A 376 40.32 12.00 -16.15
C ALA A 376 40.36 13.46 -16.58
N THR A 377 39.27 14.20 -16.37
CA THR A 377 39.18 15.65 -16.67
C THR A 377 40.09 16.47 -15.77
N ALA A 378 40.19 16.12 -14.49
CA ALA A 378 41.07 16.78 -13.53
C ALA A 378 42.55 16.57 -13.86
N VAL A 379 42.94 15.36 -14.26
CA VAL A 379 44.30 15.05 -14.73
C VAL A 379 44.62 15.81 -16.01
N SER A 380 43.72 15.77 -17.00
CA SER A 380 43.91 16.50 -18.26
C SER A 380 44.03 18.01 -18.04
N SER A 381 43.18 18.59 -17.20
CA SER A 381 43.23 20.04 -16.92
C SER A 381 44.50 20.45 -16.17
N ARG A 382 45.00 19.62 -15.24
CA ARG A 382 46.30 19.88 -14.59
C ARG A 382 47.45 19.89 -15.59
N LEU A 383 47.42 19.00 -16.58
CA LEU A 383 48.46 18.91 -17.61
C LEU A 383 48.41 20.08 -18.60
N VAL A 384 47.22 20.58 -18.94
CA VAL A 384 47.04 21.64 -19.93
C VAL A 384 47.12 23.05 -19.32
N ASN A 385 46.59 23.25 -18.11
CA ASN A 385 46.51 24.56 -17.44
C ASN A 385 47.54 24.72 -16.31
N SER A 386 48.79 24.29 -16.52
CA SER A 386 49.91 24.57 -15.62
C SER A 386 49.68 24.20 -14.15
N GLY A 387 49.00 23.08 -13.88
CA GLY A 387 48.79 22.57 -12.52
C GLY A 387 47.48 22.99 -11.82
N VAL A 388 46.62 23.79 -12.45
CA VAL A 388 45.32 24.17 -11.87
C VAL A 388 44.33 22.99 -11.91
N THR A 389 43.71 22.67 -10.77
CA THR A 389 42.67 21.63 -10.66
C THR A 389 41.34 22.06 -11.27
N ALA A 390 40.67 21.15 -11.97
CA ALA A 390 39.35 21.38 -12.59
C ALA A 390 38.18 21.31 -11.59
N GLU A 391 38.32 21.91 -10.41
CA GLU A 391 37.27 21.90 -9.37
C GLU A 391 35.99 22.58 -9.85
N TRP A 392 36.10 23.55 -10.75
CA TRP A 392 34.97 24.21 -11.39
C TRP A 392 34.09 23.28 -12.25
N VAL A 393 34.59 22.10 -12.65
CA VAL A 393 33.84 21.13 -13.48
C VAL A 393 33.02 20.17 -12.60
N LEU A 394 33.37 20.02 -11.32
CA LEU A 394 32.68 19.12 -10.39
C LEU A 394 31.16 19.43 -10.30
N PRO A 395 30.71 20.69 -10.18
CA PRO A 395 29.29 21.02 -10.21
C PRO A 395 28.59 20.52 -11.49
N THR A 396 29.22 20.67 -12.66
CA THR A 396 28.66 20.21 -13.94
C THR A 396 28.45 18.70 -13.96
N PHE A 397 29.43 17.92 -13.48
CA PHE A 397 29.29 16.46 -13.37
C PHE A 397 28.18 16.07 -12.39
N ILE A 398 28.03 16.78 -11.27
CA ILE A 398 26.94 16.58 -10.30
C ILE A 398 25.57 16.90 -10.94
N TRP A 399 25.49 17.93 -11.79
CA TRP A 399 24.27 18.27 -12.54
C TRP A 399 23.91 17.18 -13.54
N VAL A 400 24.85 16.76 -14.38
CA VAL A 400 24.66 15.67 -15.36
C VAL A 400 24.22 14.39 -14.65
N TRP A 401 24.85 14.09 -13.52
CA TRP A 401 24.51 12.98 -12.64
C TRP A 401 23.06 13.02 -12.15
N ASN A 402 22.63 14.15 -11.58
CA ASN A 402 21.27 14.31 -11.06
C ASN A 402 20.22 14.28 -12.18
N ILE A 403 20.49 14.92 -13.32
CA ILE A 403 19.60 14.88 -14.49
C ILE A 403 19.43 13.45 -14.99
N THR A 404 20.53 12.69 -15.10
CA THR A 404 20.49 11.30 -15.54
C THR A 404 19.66 10.42 -14.59
N LYS A 405 19.83 10.60 -13.28
CA LYS A 405 19.01 9.92 -12.26
C LYS A 405 17.52 10.22 -12.42
N ILE A 406 17.17 11.48 -12.63
CA ILE A 406 15.77 11.91 -12.80
C ILE A 406 15.19 11.26 -14.04
N ILE A 407 15.89 11.33 -15.18
CA ILE A 407 15.42 10.76 -16.46
C ILE A 407 15.21 9.25 -16.34
N ILE A 408 16.15 8.52 -15.73
CA ILE A 408 16.02 7.06 -15.58
C ILE A 408 14.83 6.69 -14.71
N ASN A 409 14.65 7.36 -13.57
CA ASN A 409 13.50 7.10 -12.69
C ASN A 409 12.17 7.50 -13.34
N LEU A 410 12.17 8.55 -14.16
CA LEU A 410 10.99 8.99 -14.91
C LEU A 410 10.63 7.97 -16.01
N VAL A 411 11.60 7.49 -16.78
CA VAL A 411 11.41 6.43 -17.78
C VAL A 411 10.93 5.13 -17.12
N TRP A 412 11.51 4.76 -15.99
CA TRP A 412 11.08 3.58 -15.23
C TRP A 412 9.66 3.74 -14.67
N SER A 413 9.30 4.95 -14.24
CA SER A 413 7.93 5.24 -13.80
C SER A 413 6.95 5.08 -14.96
N PHE A 414 7.27 5.60 -16.15
CA PHE A 414 6.44 5.38 -17.34
C PHE A 414 6.27 3.90 -17.65
N PHE A 415 7.36 3.13 -17.62
CA PHE A 415 7.29 1.69 -17.81
C PHE A 415 6.34 1.05 -16.78
N SER A 416 6.50 1.35 -15.49
CA SER A 416 5.72 0.79 -14.38
C SER A 416 4.22 1.11 -14.47
N PHE A 417 3.86 2.37 -14.77
CA PHE A 417 2.48 2.76 -15.04
C PHE A 417 1.93 2.11 -16.31
N GLY A 418 2.76 1.97 -17.33
CA GLY A 418 2.45 1.22 -18.54
C GLY A 418 2.08 -0.23 -18.22
N VAL A 419 2.90 -0.94 -17.44
CA VAL A 419 2.62 -2.32 -17.01
C VAL A 419 1.29 -2.40 -16.26
N THR A 420 1.02 -1.44 -15.37
CA THR A 420 -0.23 -1.37 -14.62
C THR A 420 -1.44 -1.15 -15.52
N ALA A 421 -1.36 -0.22 -16.48
CA ALA A 421 -2.41 0.01 -17.46
C ALA A 421 -2.63 -1.21 -18.38
N GLY A 422 -1.54 -1.85 -18.80
CA GLY A 422 -1.53 -3.09 -19.57
C GLY A 422 -2.26 -4.22 -18.83
N LEU A 423 -2.01 -4.37 -17.54
CA LEU A 423 -2.70 -5.31 -16.67
C LEU A 423 -4.20 -5.01 -16.60
N TYR A 424 -4.60 -3.77 -16.31
CA TYR A 424 -6.01 -3.38 -16.31
C TYR A 424 -6.72 -3.67 -17.65
N GLY A 425 -6.08 -3.32 -18.77
CA GLY A 425 -6.61 -3.61 -20.10
C GLY A 425 -6.74 -5.11 -20.37
N ARG A 426 -5.80 -5.94 -19.88
CA ARG A 426 -5.92 -7.41 -19.97
C ARG A 426 -7.05 -7.96 -19.09
N LEU A 427 -7.17 -7.49 -17.84
CA LEU A 427 -8.23 -7.91 -16.94
C LEU A 427 -9.62 -7.54 -17.47
N TYR A 428 -9.74 -6.39 -18.13
CA TYR A 428 -10.95 -6.02 -18.85
C TYR A 428 -11.30 -7.04 -19.95
N ARG A 429 -10.35 -7.38 -20.83
CA ARG A 429 -10.59 -8.38 -21.90
C ARG A 429 -10.99 -9.74 -21.34
N GLU A 430 -10.41 -10.17 -20.22
CA GLU A 430 -10.79 -11.40 -19.52
C GLU A 430 -12.19 -11.32 -18.88
N SER A 431 -12.62 -10.12 -18.47
CA SER A 431 -13.98 -9.90 -17.96
C SER A 431 -15.04 -10.03 -19.06
N GLU A 432 -14.70 -9.66 -20.31
CA GLU A 432 -15.59 -9.78 -21.48
C GLU A 432 -15.58 -11.17 -22.11
N ALA A 433 -14.42 -11.84 -22.20
CA ALA A 433 -14.26 -13.14 -22.87
C ALA A 433 -15.04 -14.31 -22.22
N GLY A 434 -15.74 -14.06 -21.11
CA GLY A 434 -16.64 -15.01 -20.47
C GLY A 434 -18.13 -14.74 -20.68
N ALA A 435 -18.49 -13.74 -21.50
CA ALA A 435 -19.83 -13.59 -22.09
C ALA A 435 -19.88 -14.37 -23.40
#